data_AF-A0A2N5C3S4-F1
#
_entry.id   AF-A0A2N5C3S4-F1
#
_cell.length_a   1.000
_cell.length_b   1.000
_cell.length_c   1.000
_cell.angle_alpha   90.00
_cell.angle_beta   90.00
_cell.angle_gamma   90.00
#
_symmetry.space_group_name_H-M   'P 1'
#
loop_
_entity.id
_entity.type
_entity.pdbx_description
1 polymer ?
#
loop_
_entity_poly.entity_id
_entity_poly.type
_entity_poly.pdbx_seq_one_letter_code
_entity_poly.pdbx_strand_id
1 'polypeptide(L)' 'MVPCELCKNLLGRPGYVPPHPRLARSGDALRAGKQVFVYTCQHCRQRIVLSTHDDGADYWTGHEPGGT' A
#
# COMPACT_ATOMS: atom_id res chain seq x y z
N MET A 1 3.95 -14.39 -6.39
CA MET A 1 4.89 -13.75 -5.45
C MET A 1 4.22 -13.67 -4.09
N VAL A 2 4.79 -14.24 -3.05
CA VAL A 2 4.14 -14.28 -1.72
C VAL A 2 4.52 -13.01 -0.93
N PRO A 3 3.57 -12.28 -0.33
CA PRO A 3 3.89 -11.14 0.54
C PRO A 3 4.70 -11.60 1.76
N CYS A 4 5.71 -10.83 2.16
CA CYS A 4 6.35 -11.04 3.45
C CYS A 4 5.38 -10.67 4.59
N GLU A 5 5.63 -11.22 5.78
CA GLU A 5 4.80 -10.96 6.96
C GLU A 5 4.69 -9.48 7.30
N LEU A 6 5.75 -8.70 7.07
CA LEU A 6 5.73 -7.25 7.28
C LEU A 6 4.71 -6.54 6.38
N CYS A 7 4.62 -6.93 5.09
CA CYS A 7 3.62 -6.38 4.19
C CYS A 7 2.21 -6.83 4.63
N LYS A 8 2.03 -8.10 4.96
CA LYS A 8 0.74 -8.63 5.44
C LYS A 8 0.25 -7.90 6.69
N ASN A 9 1.14 -7.66 7.65
CA ASN A 9 0.82 -6.96 8.89
C ASN A 9 0.46 -5.49 8.70
N LEU A 10 0.86 -4.89 7.57
CA LEU A 10 0.54 -3.51 7.25
C LEU A 10 -0.81 -3.37 6.55
N LEU A 11 -1.25 -4.39 5.79
CA LEU A 11 -2.55 -4.38 5.13
C LEU A 11 -3.71 -4.23 6.13
N GLY A 12 -4.67 -3.36 5.80
CA GLY A 12 -5.82 -3.04 6.64
C GLY A 12 -5.49 -2.12 7.83
N ARG A 13 -4.23 -1.71 8.00
CA ARG A 13 -3.85 -0.75 9.05
C ARG A 13 -4.09 0.68 8.59
N PRO A 14 -4.36 1.59 9.53
CA PRO A 14 -4.50 3.01 9.23
C PRO A 14 -3.16 3.63 8.81
N GLY A 15 -3.22 4.68 8.01
CA GLY A 15 -2.10 5.31 7.31
C GLY A 15 -1.13 6.10 8.18
N TYR A 16 -1.54 6.43 9.42
CA TYR A 16 -0.61 6.96 10.43
C TYR A 16 0.38 5.90 10.91
N VAL A 17 0.13 4.60 10.65
CA VAL A 17 1.09 3.54 10.92
C VAL A 17 2.22 3.64 9.91
N PRO A 18 3.47 3.86 10.37
CA PRO A 18 4.60 4.03 9.46
C PRO A 18 4.86 2.73 8.68
N PRO A 19 5.31 2.85 7.41
CA PRO A 19 5.70 1.70 6.64
C PRO A 19 6.92 1.01 7.26
N HIS A 20 7.03 -0.32 7.08
CA HIS A 20 8.20 -1.04 7.56
C HIS A 20 9.48 -0.62 6.79
N PRO A 21 10.69 -0.78 7.37
CA PRO A 21 11.93 -0.22 6.80
C PRO A 21 12.25 -0.63 5.36
N ARG A 22 11.80 -1.82 4.95
CA ARG A 22 12.00 -2.35 3.59
C ARG A 22 10.96 -1.88 2.56
N LEU A 23 10.01 -1.04 2.96
CA LEU A 23 8.96 -0.52 2.10
C LEU A 23 9.30 0.90 1.68
N ALA A 24 9.53 1.11 0.39
CA ALA A 24 9.91 2.41 -0.15
C ALA A 24 8.79 2.96 -1.05
N ARG A 25 8.56 4.28 -1.00
CA ARG A 25 7.63 4.94 -1.91
C ARG A 25 8.17 4.83 -3.34
N SER A 26 7.35 4.30 -4.24
CA SER A 26 7.71 4.10 -5.65
C SER A 26 6.98 5.05 -6.59
N GLY A 27 5.91 5.71 -6.11
CA GLY A 27 5.19 6.72 -6.87
C GLY A 27 3.87 7.07 -6.21
N ASP A 28 2.98 7.65 -7.00
CA ASP A 28 1.59 7.91 -6.68
C ASP A 28 0.73 7.64 -7.91
N ALA A 29 -0.54 7.36 -7.67
CA ALA A 29 -1.53 7.07 -8.70
C ALA A 29 -2.89 7.67 -8.30
N LEU A 30 -3.81 7.75 -9.26
CA LEU A 30 -5.21 8.09 -8.99
C LEU A 30 -6.04 6.81 -9.09
N ARG A 31 -6.78 6.48 -8.02
CA ARG A 31 -7.73 5.35 -7.99
C ARG A 31 -9.10 5.90 -7.59
N ALA A 32 -10.09 5.71 -8.47
CA ALA A 32 -11.46 6.20 -8.25
C ALA A 32 -11.52 7.70 -7.90
N GLY A 33 -10.67 8.51 -8.53
CA GLY A 33 -10.58 9.96 -8.28
C GLY A 33 -9.87 10.37 -6.98
N LYS A 34 -9.42 9.41 -6.17
CA LYS A 34 -8.63 9.66 -4.95
C LYS A 34 -7.14 9.41 -5.23
N GLN A 35 -6.29 10.31 -4.72
CA GLN A 35 -4.84 10.12 -4.81
C GLN A 35 -4.43 8.98 -3.89
N VAL A 36 -3.62 8.06 -4.42
CA VAL A 36 -3.07 6.93 -3.68
C VAL A 36 -1.56 6.92 -3.81
N PHE A 37 -0.86 6.64 -2.72
CA PHE A 37 0.60 6.56 -2.71
C PHE A 37 1.04 5.12 -2.88
N VAL A 38 1.89 4.85 -3.86
CA VAL A 38 2.35 3.50 -4.19
C VAL A 38 3.68 3.24 -3.51
N TYR A 39 3.75 2.11 -2.81
CA TYR A 39 4.94 1.65 -2.12
C TYR A 39 5.34 0.25 -2.60
N THR A 40 6.63 0.05 -2.85
CA THR A 40 7.19 -1.25 -3.22
C THR A 40 8.10 -1.76 -2.12
N CYS A 41 7.87 -3.01 -1.71
CA CYS A 41 8.73 -3.71 -0.77
C CYS A 41 10.02 -4.16 -1.47
N GLN A 42 11.16 -3.68 -1.03
CA GLN A 42 12.46 -4.08 -1.57
C GLN A 42 12.81 -5.55 -1.25
N HIS A 43 12.11 -6.17 -0.29
CA HIS A 43 12.34 -7.56 0.11
C HIS A 43 11.55 -8.57 -0.72
N CYS A 44 10.21 -8.43 -0.75
CA CYS A 44 9.33 -9.38 -1.45
C CYS A 44 8.84 -8.85 -2.80
N ARG A 45 9.23 -7.63 -3.19
CA ARG A 45 8.81 -6.92 -4.41
C ARG A 45 7.29 -6.72 -4.55
N GLN A 46 6.54 -6.95 -3.48
CA GLN A 46 5.11 -6.66 -3.44
C GLN A 46 4.88 -5.16 -3.40
N ARG A 47 3.81 -4.73 -4.09
CA ARG A 47 3.33 -3.36 -4.06
C ARG A 47 2.13 -3.28 -3.11
N ILE A 48 2.10 -2.24 -2.30
CA ILE A 48 0.95 -1.87 -1.49
C ILE A 48 0.73 -0.37 -1.64
N VAL A 49 -0.50 0.08 -1.41
CA VAL A 49 -0.86 1.48 -1.58
C VAL A 49 -1.44 2.04 -0.31
N LEU A 50 -1.23 3.33 -0.09
CA LEU A 50 -1.92 4.10 0.92
C LEU A 50 -3.03 4.88 0.23
N SER A 51 -4.27 4.62 0.62
CA SER A 51 -5.47 5.19 0.00
C SER A 51 -6.38 5.81 1.06
N THR A 52 -6.91 6.99 0.77
CA THR A 52 -7.89 7.66 1.63
C THR A 52 -9.26 7.00 1.47
N HIS A 53 -9.83 6.48 2.57
CA HIS A 53 -11.17 5.91 2.60
C HIS A 53 -12.25 7.00 2.66
N ASP A 54 -13.51 6.58 2.59
CA ASP A 54 -14.65 7.50 2.62
C ASP A 54 -14.80 8.25 3.96
N ASP A 55 -14.36 7.62 5.04
CA ASP A 55 -14.24 8.19 6.39
C ASP A 55 -13.16 9.30 6.50
N GLY A 56 -12.41 9.56 5.41
CA GLY A 56 -11.34 10.57 5.39
C GLY A 56 -10.02 10.09 6.00
N ALA A 57 -10.00 8.91 6.63
CA ALA A 57 -8.78 8.27 7.11
C ALA A 57 -8.05 7.50 5.99
N ASP A 58 -6.73 7.59 5.99
CA ASP A 58 -5.88 6.80 5.11
C ASP A 58 -5.73 5.37 5.61
N TYR A 59 -5.71 4.39 4.70
CA TYR A 59 -5.46 2.98 5.03
C TYR A 59 -4.52 2.33 4.04
N TRP A 60 -3.74 1.39 4.56
CA TRP A 60 -2.87 0.52 3.78
C TRP A 60 -3.67 -0.59 3.11
N THR A 61 -3.60 -0.67 1.79
CA THR A 61 -4.32 -1.65 1.00
C THR A 61 -3.39 -2.35 0.02
N GLY A 62 -3.76 -3.57 -0.38
CA GLY A 62 -2.98 -4.33 -1.34
C GLY A 62 -3.02 -3.65 -2.70
N HIS A 63 -1.87 -3.48 -3.35
CA HIS A 63 -1.88 -3.16 -4.76
C HIS A 63 -2.19 -4.46 -5.51
N GLU A 64 -3.47 -4.76 -5.71
CA GLU A 64 -3.83 -5.83 -6.63
C GLU A 64 -3.23 -5.47 -8.00
N PRO A 65 -2.40 -6.33 -8.61
CA PRO A 65 -2.16 -6.20 -10.03
C PRO A 65 -3.55 -6.30 -10.66
N GLY A 66 -4.02 -5.27 -11.36
CA GLY A 66 -5.25 -5.37 -12.12
C GLY A 66 -5.18 -6.66 -12.93
N GLY A 67 -6.04 -7.62 -12.60
CA GLY A 67 -6.23 -8.79 -13.42
C GLY A 67 -6.86 -8.31 -14.71
N THR A 68 -6.08 -8.27 -15.79
CA THR A 68 -6.50 -8.56 -17.16
C THR A 68 -5.26 -8.98 -17.93
#